data_AF-A0AA42WSU2-F1
#
_entry.id   AF-A0AA42WSU2-F1
#
_cell.length_a   1.000
_cell.length_b   1.000
_cell.length_c   1.000
_cell.angle_alpha   90.00
_cell.angle_beta   90.00
_cell.angle_gamma   90.00
#
_symmetry.space_group_name_H-M   'P 1'
#
loop_
_entity.id
_entity.type
_entity.pdbx_description
1 polymer ?
#
loop_
_entity_poly.entity_id
_entity_poly.type
_entity_poly.pdbx_seq_one_letter_code
_entity_poly.pdbx_strand_id
1 'polypeptide(L)'
;MSASEFQMPRKFTFDEFYEMLKEYVSNPRAQEALAVYDSEYVAGRGNLLDNSQCSEVAHEAYGNFKAIGWSILARHGWPTYAQIIKSSEHDAELRHKVESAGTTFINVARRLIRNEPDGWGWPFQDEDFHIGDPDSVLKLLRMWSAIHPNNLPYVLVGDE
;
A
#
# COMPACT_ATOMS: atom_id res chain seq x y z
N MET A 1 20.16 28.40 0.30
CA MET A 1 18.91 27.73 -0.11
C MET A 1 18.25 27.28 1.18
N SER A 2 17.09 27.84 1.53
CA SER A 2 16.40 27.45 2.77
C SER A 2 15.95 26.00 2.66
N ALA A 3 16.12 25.23 3.73
CA ALA A 3 15.47 23.94 3.87
C ALA A 3 13.96 24.20 3.70
N SER A 4 13.39 23.77 2.58
CA SER A 4 11.93 23.63 2.53
C SER A 4 11.60 22.61 3.61
N GLU A 5 10.96 23.06 4.69
CA GLU A 5 10.38 22.16 5.68
C GLU A 5 9.57 21.13 4.90
N PHE A 6 9.96 19.86 5.01
CA PHE A 6 9.20 18.80 4.38
C PHE A 6 7.81 18.82 5.00
N GLN A 7 6.81 19.03 4.16
CA GLN A 7 5.42 18.99 4.58
C GLN A 7 4.85 17.62 4.20
N MET A 8 3.87 17.17 5.00
CA MET A 8 3.10 15.98 4.66
C MET A 8 2.62 16.08 3.20
N PRO A 9 2.74 15.01 2.41
CA PRO A 9 2.19 14.98 1.06
C PRO A 9 0.70 15.32 1.10
N ARG A 10 0.24 15.98 0.04
CA ARG A 10 -1.21 16.15 -0.17
C ARG A 10 -1.86 14.76 -0.12
N LYS A 11 -2.94 14.64 0.64
CA LYS A 11 -3.81 13.45 0.56
C LYS A 11 -4.53 13.43 -0.79
N PHE A 12 -4.61 12.26 -1.41
CA PHE A 12 -5.40 12.04 -2.61
C PHE A 12 -6.89 12.18 -2.33
N THR A 13 -7.68 12.51 -3.34
CA THR A 13 -9.13 12.32 -3.28
C THR A 13 -9.46 10.82 -3.35
N PHE A 14 -10.70 10.46 -3.02
CA PHE A 14 -11.15 9.08 -3.17
C PHE A 14 -11.01 8.59 -4.63
N ASP A 15 -11.43 9.40 -5.61
CA ASP A 15 -11.36 9.01 -7.03
C ASP A 15 -9.92 8.79 -7.51
N GLU A 16 -8.99 9.67 -7.11
CA GLU A 16 -7.56 9.48 -7.39
C GLU A 16 -7.02 8.18 -6.78
N PHE A 17 -7.39 7.90 -5.54
CA PHE A 17 -6.99 6.67 -4.85
C PHE A 17 -7.58 5.43 -5.52
N TYR A 18 -8.86 5.48 -5.88
CA TYR A 18 -9.58 4.39 -6.53
C TYR A 18 -8.93 4.01 -7.86
N GLU A 19 -8.63 4.99 -8.73
CA GLU A 19 -7.98 4.71 -10.01
C GLU A 19 -6.56 4.15 -9.84
N MET A 20 -5.77 4.68 -8.90
CA MET A 20 -4.46 4.12 -8.58
C MET A 20 -4.54 2.68 -8.05
N LEU A 21 -5.53 2.40 -7.19
CA LEU A 21 -5.71 1.07 -6.61
C LEU A 21 -6.16 0.07 -7.67
N LYS A 22 -7.09 0.47 -8.53
CA LYS A 22 -7.55 -0.34 -9.66
C LYS A 22 -6.40 -0.64 -10.63
N GLU A 23 -5.58 0.35 -10.96
CA GLU A 23 -4.37 0.14 -11.76
C GLU A 23 -3.45 -0.88 -11.10
N TYR A 24 -3.22 -0.75 -9.79
CA TYR A 24 -2.28 -1.63 -9.09
C TYR A 24 -2.79 -3.08 -9.01
N VAL A 25 -4.05 -3.25 -8.61
CA VAL A 25 -4.69 -4.57 -8.47
C VAL A 25 -4.81 -5.27 -9.82
N SER A 26 -5.02 -4.54 -10.92
CA SER A 26 -5.10 -5.10 -12.26
C SER A 26 -3.76 -5.21 -12.99
N ASN A 27 -2.65 -4.79 -12.37
CA ASN A 27 -1.33 -4.83 -12.98
C ASN A 27 -0.78 -6.27 -13.06
N PRO A 28 -0.56 -6.84 -14.26
CA PRO A 28 -0.11 -8.23 -14.40
C PRO A 28 1.23 -8.50 -13.72
N ARG A 29 2.16 -7.52 -13.73
CA ARG A 29 3.47 -7.67 -13.09
C ARG A 29 3.38 -7.65 -11.57
N ALA A 30 2.43 -6.89 -11.02
CA ALA A 30 2.18 -6.90 -9.58
C ALA A 30 1.59 -8.24 -9.13
N GLN A 31 0.61 -8.75 -9.89
CA GLN A 31 0.01 -10.06 -9.63
C GLN A 31 1.04 -11.19 -9.73
N GLU A 32 1.87 -11.20 -10.77
CA GLU A 32 2.94 -12.17 -10.95
C GLU A 32 3.97 -12.11 -9.82
N ALA A 33 4.47 -10.92 -9.48
CA ALA A 33 5.42 -10.73 -8.39
C ALA A 33 4.86 -11.23 -7.04
N LEU A 34 3.58 -10.96 -6.78
CA LEU A 34 2.94 -11.43 -5.56
C LEU A 34 2.74 -12.95 -5.56
N ALA A 35 2.34 -13.54 -6.69
CA ALA A 35 2.19 -14.99 -6.83
C ALA A 35 3.52 -15.74 -6.64
N VAL A 36 4.63 -15.20 -7.16
CA VAL A 36 5.97 -15.76 -6.93
C VAL A 36 6.33 -15.71 -5.44
N TYR A 37 6.13 -14.56 -4.79
CA TYR A 37 6.34 -14.44 -3.34
C TYR A 37 5.50 -15.44 -2.55
N ASP A 38 4.22 -15.59 -2.91
CA ASP A 38 3.29 -16.52 -2.24
C ASP A 38 3.72 -17.97 -2.38
N SER A 39 4.22 -18.36 -3.57
CA SER A 39 4.75 -19.69 -3.81
C SER A 39 5.96 -20.01 -2.92
N GLU A 40 6.87 -19.05 -2.74
CA GLU A 40 8.02 -19.19 -1.85
C GLU A 40 7.60 -19.21 -0.38
N TYR A 41 6.60 -18.41 0.00
CA TYR A 41 6.05 -18.40 1.34
C TYR A 41 5.45 -19.76 1.72
N VAL A 42 4.64 -20.35 0.85
CA VAL A 42 4.08 -21.70 1.04
C VAL A 42 5.18 -22.76 1.14
N ALA A 43 6.28 -22.58 0.41
CA ALA A 43 7.43 -23.47 0.48
C ALA A 43 8.33 -23.25 1.71
N GLY A 44 7.93 -22.39 2.66
CA GLY A 44 8.69 -22.09 3.88
C GLY A 44 9.90 -21.18 3.66
N ARG A 45 9.97 -20.50 2.51
CA ARG A 45 11.08 -19.63 2.09
C ARG A 45 10.69 -18.15 1.91
N GLY A 46 9.49 -17.76 2.35
CA GLY A 46 8.97 -16.39 2.18
C GLY A 46 9.04 -15.51 3.42
N ASN A 47 9.73 -15.92 4.48
CA ASN A 47 9.79 -15.16 5.72
C ASN A 47 10.73 -13.96 5.59
N LEU A 48 10.20 -12.82 5.15
CA LEU A 48 10.97 -11.60 4.89
C LEU A 48 11.70 -11.01 6.12
N LEU A 49 11.36 -11.45 7.33
CA LEU A 49 12.00 -10.99 8.58
C LEU A 49 13.09 -11.94 9.06
N ASP A 50 13.19 -13.13 8.46
CA ASP A 50 14.19 -14.14 8.81
C ASP A 50 15.00 -14.48 7.56
N ASN A 51 16.21 -13.92 7.47
CA ASN A 51 17.11 -14.15 6.34
C ASN A 51 17.51 -15.63 6.18
N SER A 52 17.37 -16.48 7.22
CA SER A 52 17.62 -17.92 7.11
C SER A 52 16.45 -18.68 6.45
N GLN A 53 15.28 -18.05 6.39
CA GLN A 53 14.03 -18.58 5.85
C GLN A 53 13.48 -17.71 4.71
N CYS A 54 14.25 -16.74 4.21
CA CYS A 54 13.90 -15.94 3.05
C CYS A 54 14.80 -16.32 1.89
N SER A 55 14.22 -16.85 0.81
CA SER A 55 14.95 -16.98 -0.44
C SER A 55 15.17 -15.59 -1.07
N GLU A 56 16.23 -15.47 -1.87
CA GLU A 56 16.47 -14.30 -2.71
C GLU A 56 15.27 -14.03 -3.63
N VAL A 57 14.70 -15.10 -4.20
CA VAL A 57 13.49 -15.04 -5.04
C VAL A 57 12.31 -14.42 -4.28
N ALA A 58 12.04 -14.84 -3.05
CA ALA A 58 10.96 -14.26 -2.24
C ALA A 58 11.22 -12.77 -1.94
N HIS A 59 12.47 -12.43 -1.61
CA HIS A 59 12.87 -11.07 -1.32
C HIS A 59 12.69 -10.15 -2.54
N GLU A 60 13.20 -10.57 -3.70
CA GLU A 60 13.08 -9.85 -4.97
C GLU A 60 11.63 -9.72 -5.42
N ALA A 61 10.86 -10.81 -5.36
CA ALA A 61 9.46 -10.83 -5.77
C ALA A 61 8.63 -9.83 -4.93
N TYR A 62 8.75 -9.87 -3.61
CA TYR A 62 8.04 -8.90 -2.75
C TYR A 62 8.58 -7.48 -2.90
N GLY A 63 9.89 -7.33 -3.14
CA GLY A 63 10.52 -6.05 -3.49
C GLY A 63 9.91 -5.43 -4.75
N ASN A 64 9.78 -6.23 -5.82
CA ASN A 64 9.20 -5.84 -7.10
C ASN A 64 7.72 -5.46 -6.96
N PHE A 65 6.95 -6.25 -6.20
CA PHE A 65 5.57 -5.90 -5.86
C PHE A 65 5.50 -4.51 -5.24
N LYS A 66 6.23 -4.27 -4.13
CA LYS A 66 6.28 -2.96 -3.47
C LYS A 66 6.74 -1.84 -4.41
N ALA A 67 7.75 -2.08 -5.24
CA ALA A 67 8.31 -1.08 -6.16
C ALA A 67 7.26 -0.61 -7.19
N ILE A 68 6.40 -1.49 -7.68
CA ILE A 68 5.28 -1.13 -8.56
C ILE A 68 4.31 -0.20 -7.81
N GLY A 69 3.88 -0.56 -6.60
CA GLY A 69 2.98 0.27 -5.81
C GLY A 69 3.55 1.67 -5.51
N TRP A 70 4.82 1.75 -5.13
CA TRP A 70 5.50 3.03 -4.94
C TRP A 70 5.62 3.85 -6.23
N SER A 71 5.80 3.20 -7.37
CA SER A 71 5.88 3.87 -8.67
C SER A 71 4.52 4.46 -9.09
N ILE A 72 3.42 3.77 -8.78
CA ILE A 72 2.07 4.29 -9.01
C ILE A 72 1.86 5.54 -8.15
N LEU A 73 2.09 5.47 -6.84
CA LEU A 73 1.98 6.61 -5.93
C LEU A 73 2.83 7.81 -6.41
N ALA A 74 4.07 7.56 -6.81
CA ALA A 74 4.99 8.61 -7.26
C ALA A 74 4.53 9.33 -8.53
N ARG A 75 3.94 8.62 -9.50
CA ARG A 75 3.37 9.23 -10.71
C ARG A 75 2.22 10.19 -10.40
N HIS A 76 1.53 9.99 -9.28
CA HIS A 76 0.44 10.85 -8.83
C HIS A 76 0.91 11.95 -7.84
N GLY A 77 2.21 12.08 -7.62
CA GLY A 77 2.80 13.15 -6.81
C GLY A 77 3.11 12.77 -5.36
N TRP A 78 3.03 11.50 -4.99
CA TRP A 78 3.59 11.04 -3.73
C TRP A 78 5.13 11.13 -3.75
N PRO A 79 5.79 11.51 -2.65
CA PRO A 79 7.25 11.51 -2.61
C PRO A 79 7.82 10.10 -2.82
N THR A 80 8.88 10.02 -3.63
CA THR A 80 9.69 8.80 -3.74
C THR A 80 10.38 8.50 -2.41
N TYR A 81 10.75 7.23 -2.18
CA TYR A 81 11.48 6.82 -0.97
C TYR A 81 12.76 7.64 -0.75
N ALA A 82 13.51 7.95 -1.81
CA ALA A 82 14.69 8.81 -1.74
C ALA A 82 14.35 10.25 -1.31
N GLN A 83 13.24 10.80 -1.79
CA GLN A 83 12.76 12.11 -1.35
C GLN A 83 12.31 12.08 0.11
N ILE A 84 11.61 11.01 0.54
CA ILE A 84 11.20 10.81 1.92
C ILE A 84 12.42 10.81 2.84
N ILE A 85 13.43 9.98 2.57
CA ILE A 85 14.67 9.92 3.38
C ILE A 85 15.32 11.30 3.47
N LYS A 86 15.60 11.92 2.32
CA LYS A 86 16.34 13.19 2.24
C LYS A 86 15.64 14.36 2.93
N SER A 87 14.31 14.39 2.84
CA SER A 87 13.50 15.50 3.35
C SER A 87 13.14 15.34 4.83
N SER A 88 13.25 14.12 5.36
CA SER A 88 12.96 13.79 6.76
C SER A 88 14.22 13.42 7.55
N GLU A 89 15.43 13.76 7.07
CA GLU A 89 16.71 13.45 7.73
C GLU A 89 16.74 13.88 9.21
N HIS A 90 15.91 14.86 9.58
CA HIS A 90 15.79 15.38 10.94
C HIS A 90 14.41 15.20 11.58
N ASP A 91 13.47 14.50 10.93
CA ASP A 91 12.12 14.24 11.45
C ASP A 91 11.69 12.79 11.18
N ALA A 92 12.08 11.90 12.10
CA ALA A 92 11.77 10.48 12.01
C ALA A 92 10.26 10.19 12.14
N GLU A 93 9.51 11.04 12.84
CA GLU A 93 8.07 10.88 12.99
C GLU A 93 7.35 11.17 11.67
N LEU A 94 7.72 12.26 11.02
CA LEU A 94 7.20 12.61 9.70
C LEU A 94 7.56 11.56 8.66
N ARG A 95 8.81 11.05 8.68
CA ARG A 95 9.23 9.93 7.83
C ARG A 95 8.29 8.73 8.00
N HIS A 96 8.10 8.31 9.24
CA HIS A 96 7.29 7.14 9.56
C HIS A 96 5.84 7.32 9.11
N LYS A 97 5.26 8.51 9.28
CA LYS A 97 3.89 8.84 8.83
C LYS A 97 3.75 8.71 7.30
N VAL A 98 4.68 9.29 6.54
CA VAL A 98 4.64 9.22 5.06
C VAL A 98 4.85 7.80 4.56
N GLU A 99 5.80 7.06 5.15
CA GLU A 99 6.04 5.66 4.79
C GLU A 99 4.86 4.76 5.15
N SER A 100 4.25 4.95 6.32
CA SER A 100 3.07 4.20 6.77
C SER A 100 1.87 4.39 5.83
N ALA A 101 1.62 5.63 5.38
CA ALA A 101 0.54 5.92 4.46
C ALA A 101 0.74 5.26 3.08
N GLY A 102 1.95 5.34 2.51
CA GLY A 102 2.25 4.67 1.24
C GLY A 102 2.25 3.13 1.37
N THR A 103 2.73 2.60 2.50
CA THR A 103 2.67 1.16 2.80
C THR A 103 1.23 0.66 2.93
N THR A 104 0.33 1.50 3.44
CA THR A 104 -1.10 1.17 3.53
C THR A 104 -1.73 0.96 2.17
N PHE A 105 -1.45 1.84 1.19
CA PHE A 105 -1.89 1.63 -0.20
C PHE A 105 -1.42 0.27 -0.73
N ILE A 106 -0.16 -0.08 -0.48
CA ILE A 106 0.42 -1.36 -0.91
C ILE A 106 -0.26 -2.56 -0.25
N ASN A 107 -0.53 -2.47 1.05
CA ASN A 107 -1.17 -3.53 1.81
C ASN A 107 -2.63 -3.75 1.37
N VAL A 108 -3.37 -2.68 1.07
CA VAL A 108 -4.74 -2.78 0.54
C VAL A 108 -4.73 -3.51 -0.80
N ALA A 109 -3.85 -3.13 -1.73
CA ALA A 109 -3.73 -3.80 -3.03
C ALA A 109 -3.36 -5.29 -2.90
N ARG A 110 -2.42 -5.62 -2.01
CA ARG A 110 -2.00 -7.02 -1.75
C ARG A 110 -3.18 -7.89 -1.34
N ARG A 111 -3.97 -7.40 -0.38
CA ARG A 111 -5.13 -8.13 0.15
C ARG A 111 -6.21 -8.31 -0.90
N LEU A 112 -6.45 -7.29 -1.73
CA LEU A 112 -7.38 -7.37 -2.85
C LEU A 112 -6.96 -8.39 -3.91
N ILE A 113 -5.67 -8.43 -4.27
CA ILE A 113 -5.17 -9.43 -5.23
C ILE A 113 -5.32 -10.85 -4.69
N ARG A 114 -4.97 -11.08 -3.41
CA ARG A 114 -5.04 -12.40 -2.79
C ARG A 114 -6.43 -12.83 -2.36
N ASN A 115 -7.39 -11.92 -2.36
CA ASN A 115 -8.70 -12.14 -1.78
C ASN A 115 -8.61 -12.69 -0.33
N GLU A 116 -7.74 -12.09 0.50
CA GLU A 116 -7.47 -12.57 1.87
C GLU A 116 -8.76 -12.47 2.72
N PRO A 117 -9.35 -13.58 3.21
CA PRO A 117 -10.68 -13.56 3.82
C PRO A 117 -10.72 -12.90 5.21
N ASP A 118 -9.58 -12.85 5.91
CA ASP A 118 -9.50 -12.26 7.25
C ASP A 118 -8.04 -11.93 7.60
N GLY A 119 -7.84 -10.80 8.27
CA GLY A 119 -6.56 -10.50 8.91
C GLY A 119 -6.56 -9.19 9.66
N TRP A 120 -6.25 -9.24 10.97
CA TRP A 120 -6.20 -8.11 11.91
C TRP A 120 -7.58 -7.53 12.32
N GLY A 121 -8.61 -8.38 12.46
CA GLY A 121 -9.94 -7.96 12.94
C GLY A 121 -10.85 -7.38 11.85
N TRP A 122 -10.71 -7.86 10.61
CA TRP A 122 -11.32 -7.30 9.42
C TRP A 122 -12.09 -8.36 8.63
N PRO A 123 -13.44 -8.33 8.62
CA PRO A 123 -14.21 -9.15 7.68
C PRO A 123 -14.03 -8.56 6.28
N PHE A 124 -13.09 -9.12 5.51
CA PHE A 124 -12.69 -8.61 4.20
C PHE A 124 -13.72 -8.96 3.09
N GLN A 125 -14.57 -9.95 3.33
CA GLN A 125 -15.49 -10.45 2.32
C GLN A 125 -16.93 -10.15 2.70
N ASP A 126 -17.36 -8.97 2.29
CA ASP A 126 -18.74 -8.84 1.82
C ASP A 126 -18.85 -9.70 0.55
N GLU A 127 -19.84 -10.59 0.46
CA GLU A 127 -20.04 -11.46 -0.72
C GLU A 127 -20.18 -10.64 -2.02
N ASP A 128 -20.56 -9.35 -1.88
CA ASP A 128 -20.81 -8.42 -2.97
C ASP A 128 -19.60 -7.54 -3.37
N PHE A 129 -18.41 -7.72 -2.77
CA PHE A 129 -17.26 -6.85 -3.06
C PHE A 129 -16.78 -6.98 -4.52
N HIS A 130 -16.63 -5.84 -5.21
CA HIS A 130 -16.06 -5.79 -6.56
C HIS A 130 -15.08 -4.61 -6.74
N ILE A 131 -13.85 -4.88 -7.18
CA ILE A 131 -12.82 -3.81 -7.37
C ILE A 131 -13.21 -2.78 -8.44
N GLY A 132 -14.01 -3.19 -9.43
CA GLY A 132 -14.58 -2.28 -10.43
C GLY A 132 -15.77 -1.46 -9.93
N ASP A 133 -16.24 -1.68 -8.69
CA ASP A 133 -17.30 -0.90 -8.04
C ASP A 133 -16.69 0.08 -7.01
N PRO A 134 -16.79 1.40 -7.24
CA PRO A 134 -16.29 2.39 -6.29
C PRO A 134 -16.94 2.30 -4.90
N ASP A 135 -18.21 1.92 -4.79
CA ASP A 135 -18.90 1.86 -3.49
C ASP A 135 -18.36 0.72 -2.62
N SER A 136 -18.09 -0.44 -3.22
CA SER A 136 -17.35 -1.54 -2.60
C SER A 136 -16.00 -1.09 -2.03
N VAL A 137 -15.23 -0.33 -2.83
CA VAL A 137 -13.92 0.19 -2.39
C VAL A 137 -14.08 1.24 -1.29
N LEU A 138 -15.05 2.15 -1.38
CA LEU A 138 -15.30 3.17 -0.37
C LEU A 138 -15.70 2.54 0.98
N LYS A 139 -16.56 1.52 0.96
CA LYS A 139 -16.96 0.76 2.15
C LYS A 139 -15.75 0.10 2.82
N LEU A 140 -14.93 -0.57 2.03
CA LEU A 140 -13.68 -1.21 2.46
C LEU A 140 -12.75 -0.20 3.18
N LEU A 141 -12.60 0.96 2.57
CA LEU A 141 -11.75 2.05 3.01
C LEU A 141 -12.25 2.72 4.30
N ARG A 142 -13.57 2.89 4.47
CA ARG A 142 -14.19 3.35 5.72
C ARG A 142 -13.95 2.38 6.88
N MET A 143 -14.08 1.08 6.62
CA MET A 143 -13.78 0.05 7.63
C MET A 143 -12.30 0.10 8.04
N TRP A 144 -11.39 0.24 7.08
CA TRP A 144 -9.97 0.40 7.38
C TRP A 144 -9.69 1.65 8.21
N SER A 145 -10.27 2.80 7.85
CA SER A 145 -10.09 4.06 8.58
C SER A 145 -10.54 3.96 10.04
N ALA A 146 -11.62 3.21 10.32
CA ALA A 146 -12.08 3.00 11.69
C ALA A 146 -11.05 2.25 12.57
N ILE A 147 -10.21 1.39 11.97
CA ILE A 147 -9.18 0.61 12.66
C ILE A 147 -7.83 1.37 12.66
N HIS A 148 -7.55 2.10 11.57
CA HIS A 148 -6.27 2.75 11.30
C HIS A 148 -6.46 4.20 10.80
N PRO A 149 -6.99 5.12 11.63
CA PRO A 149 -7.50 6.43 11.20
C PRO A 149 -6.43 7.36 10.59
N ASN A 150 -5.16 7.18 10.93
CA ASN A 150 -4.08 8.09 10.55
C ASN A 150 -3.19 7.58 9.40
N ASN A 151 -3.48 6.41 8.82
CA ASN A 151 -2.57 5.73 7.89
C ASN A 151 -3.07 5.74 6.43
N LEU A 152 -4.03 6.59 6.07
CA LEU A 152 -4.57 6.63 4.72
C LEU A 152 -3.93 7.76 3.88
N PRO A 153 -3.40 7.45 2.68
CA PRO A 153 -2.84 8.47 1.78
C PRO A 153 -3.91 9.31 1.05
N TYR A 154 -5.19 9.16 1.40
CA TYR A 154 -6.30 9.84 0.75
C TYR A 154 -7.31 10.38 1.78
N VAL A 155 -8.18 11.27 1.32
CA VAL A 155 -9.30 11.85 2.07
C VAL A 155 -10.56 11.07 1.70
N LEU A 156 -11.22 10.49 2.69
CA LEU A 156 -12.60 10.04 2.57
C LEU A 156 -13.45 11.31 2.48
N VAL A 157 -13.91 11.68 1.29
CA VAL A 157 -14.69 12.91 1.13
C VAL A 157 -15.93 12.84 2.04
N GLY A 158 -16.10 13.84 2.91
CA GLY A 158 -17.16 13.88 3.93
C GLY A 158 -16.77 14.47 5.29
N ASP A 159 -15.49 14.73 5.58
CA ASP A 159 -15.11 15.56 6.73
C ASP A 159 -15.24 17.05 6.34
N GLU A 160 -16.48 17.54 6.30
CA GLU A 160 -16.81 18.92 6.68
C GLU A 160 -17.20 18.96 8.17
#